data_AF-A0A964ZWA2-F1
#
_entry.id   AF-A0A964ZWA2-F1
#
_cell.length_a   1.000
_cell.length_b   1.000
_cell.length_c   1.000
_cell.angle_alpha   90.00
_cell.angle_beta   90.00
_cell.angle_gamma   90.00
#
_symmetry.space_group_name_H-M   'P 1'
#
loop_
_entity.id
_entity.type
_entity.pdbx_description
1 polymer ?
#
loop_
_entity_poly.entity_id
_entity_poly.type
_entity_poly.pdbx_seq_one_letter_code
_entity_poly.pdbx_strand_id
1 'polypeptide(L)'
;PRHGITRRFGASALNALDAAEGRRNESYVWIQQPARFHLERELPARAEQNEMIERAFLPCLHALSAWLLARQAGAMAIELQLLHDGPPHSRFELRCAGPTRDVRRFSRILSERLIRFRLPRPAYGIAITVNEVIDLPHQTEDFLGNGHESEQAMHELVERLQARLGTDRVCRLSIEDEHRPEKVVHYNVMEPTSASSLRRTAARPLHDIGQMPHRPAWLLRQPLPLAMQQHRPAYHGPLQLLCGPERIEAGWWEEAPSSIVQRDYFIARSPQQSLLWIFRTPAHDWYLHGFFS
;
A
#
# COMPACT_ATOMS: atom_id res chain seq x y z
N PRO A 1 -64.80 -25.68 -1.59
CA PRO A 1 -65.31 -24.68 -2.57
C PRO A 1 -64.18 -23.85 -3.22
N ARG A 2 -63.37 -24.46 -4.09
CA ARG A 2 -62.21 -23.81 -4.73
C ARG A 2 -62.62 -22.88 -5.88
N HIS A 3 -63.63 -23.30 -6.64
CA HIS A 3 -64.18 -22.57 -7.77
C HIS A 3 -64.76 -21.19 -7.39
N GLY A 4 -65.28 -21.05 -6.16
CA GLY A 4 -65.79 -19.78 -5.64
C GLY A 4 -64.70 -18.78 -5.27
N ILE A 5 -63.53 -19.27 -4.82
CA ILE A 5 -62.38 -18.44 -4.44
C ILE A 5 -61.71 -17.89 -5.69
N THR A 6 -61.48 -18.72 -6.72
CA THR A 6 -60.90 -18.27 -8.00
C THR A 6 -61.76 -17.22 -8.69
N ARG A 7 -63.09 -17.37 -8.65
CA ARG A 7 -64.02 -16.42 -9.29
C ARG A 7 -64.08 -15.06 -8.59
N ARG A 8 -63.86 -15.00 -7.26
CA ARG A 8 -63.94 -13.75 -6.48
C ARG A 8 -62.59 -13.05 -6.31
N PHE A 9 -61.51 -13.80 -6.18
CA PHE A 9 -60.20 -13.27 -5.79
C PHE A 9 -59.08 -13.63 -6.78
N GLY A 10 -59.42 -14.31 -7.88
CA GLY A 10 -58.46 -14.72 -8.91
C GLY A 10 -57.63 -15.95 -8.54
N ALA A 11 -56.78 -16.35 -9.47
CA ALA A 11 -55.92 -17.54 -9.32
C ALA A 11 -54.81 -17.36 -8.27
N SER A 12 -54.35 -16.13 -8.02
CA SER A 12 -53.33 -15.82 -7.02
C SER A 12 -53.77 -16.19 -5.60
N ALA A 13 -55.03 -15.91 -5.25
CA ALA A 13 -55.59 -16.24 -3.94
C ALA A 13 -55.73 -17.76 -3.73
N LEU A 14 -56.11 -18.50 -4.77
CA LEU A 14 -56.15 -19.96 -4.69
C LEU A 14 -54.73 -20.54 -4.55
N ASN A 15 -53.74 -19.99 -5.26
CA ASN A 15 -52.34 -20.40 -5.15
C ASN A 15 -51.77 -20.13 -3.75
N ALA A 16 -52.12 -19.00 -3.13
CA ALA A 16 -51.72 -18.66 -1.77
C ALA A 16 -52.34 -19.62 -0.74
N LEU A 17 -53.62 -19.99 -0.93
CA LEU A 17 -54.28 -20.98 -0.07
C LEU A 17 -53.66 -22.37 -0.22
N ASP A 18 -53.34 -22.78 -1.45
CA ASP A 18 -52.67 -24.06 -1.71
C ASP A 18 -51.26 -24.13 -1.12
N ALA A 19 -50.55 -23.00 -1.13
CA ALA A 19 -49.27 -22.83 -0.45
C ALA A 19 -49.42 -22.96 1.08
N ALA A 20 -50.36 -22.23 1.69
CA ALA A 20 -50.62 -22.27 3.13
C ALA A 20 -51.09 -23.65 3.62
N GLU A 21 -51.81 -24.40 2.79
CA GLU A 21 -52.25 -25.78 3.10
C GLU A 21 -51.19 -26.85 2.73
N GLY A 22 -50.01 -26.45 2.27
CA GLY A 22 -48.90 -27.36 1.91
C GLY A 22 -49.13 -28.20 0.65
N ARG A 23 -50.14 -27.87 -0.16
CA ARG A 23 -50.45 -28.57 -1.43
C ARG A 23 -49.63 -28.07 -2.61
N ARG A 24 -48.95 -26.94 -2.43
CA ARG A 24 -48.03 -26.34 -3.40
C ARG A 24 -46.80 -25.82 -2.67
N ASN A 25 -45.62 -26.02 -3.26
CA ASN A 25 -44.40 -25.41 -2.72
C ASN A 25 -44.47 -23.89 -2.85
N GLU A 26 -44.25 -23.21 -1.72
CA GLU A 26 -44.00 -21.77 -1.71
C GLU A 26 -42.68 -21.48 -2.40
N SER A 27 -42.72 -20.60 -3.40
CA SER A 27 -41.54 -20.10 -4.11
C SER A 27 -41.41 -18.61 -3.81
N TYR A 28 -40.34 -18.24 -3.13
CA TYR A 28 -40.03 -16.86 -2.82
C TYR A 28 -39.09 -16.29 -3.90
N VAL A 29 -39.37 -15.07 -4.34
CA VAL A 29 -38.43 -14.32 -5.17
C VAL A 29 -37.40 -13.70 -4.24
N TRP A 30 -36.14 -14.09 -4.39
CA TRP A 30 -35.05 -13.45 -3.67
C TRP A 30 -35.00 -11.96 -4.01
N ILE A 31 -34.94 -11.11 -2.98
CA ILE A 31 -34.71 -9.67 -3.17
C ILE A 31 -33.30 -9.51 -3.71
N GLN A 32 -33.17 -9.23 -5.00
CA GLN A 32 -31.89 -8.91 -5.64
C GLN A 32 -31.64 -7.40 -5.58
N GLN A 33 -30.42 -7.01 -5.25
CA GLN A 33 -30.06 -5.59 -5.29
C GLN A 33 -30.07 -5.07 -6.73
N PRO A 34 -30.56 -3.84 -6.96
CA PRO A 34 -30.55 -3.23 -8.28
C PRO A 34 -29.13 -3.25 -8.89
N ALA A 35 -29.02 -3.57 -10.17
CA ALA A 35 -27.73 -3.64 -10.87
C ALA A 35 -27.05 -2.26 -11.02
N ARG A 36 -27.82 -1.18 -10.88
CA ARG A 36 -27.36 0.21 -11.01
C ARG A 36 -27.73 0.98 -9.76
N PHE A 37 -26.81 1.82 -9.30
CA PHE A 37 -27.09 2.76 -8.24
C PHE A 37 -27.57 4.08 -8.84
N HIS A 38 -28.78 4.46 -8.45
CA HIS A 38 -29.34 5.77 -8.70
C HIS A 38 -30.05 6.24 -7.43
N LEU A 39 -29.74 7.45 -6.99
CA LEU A 39 -30.37 8.06 -5.83
C LEU A 39 -30.67 9.51 -6.15
N GLU A 40 -31.96 9.85 -6.16
CA GLU A 40 -32.46 11.22 -6.28
C GLU A 40 -33.06 11.67 -4.95
N ARG A 41 -32.83 12.93 -4.59
CA ARG A 41 -33.37 13.51 -3.35
C ARG A 41 -33.71 14.97 -3.52
N GLU A 42 -34.91 15.33 -3.10
CA GLU A 42 -35.33 16.71 -2.93
C GLU A 42 -34.69 17.33 -1.67
N LEU A 43 -34.27 18.58 -1.78
CA LEU A 43 -33.65 19.35 -0.73
C LEU A 43 -34.72 20.06 0.10
N PRO A 44 -34.53 20.18 1.42
CA PRO A 44 -35.49 20.88 2.29
C PRO A 44 -35.60 22.38 1.97
N ALA A 45 -34.57 22.95 1.35
CA ALA A 45 -34.55 24.31 0.84
C ALA A 45 -33.71 24.34 -0.45
N ARG A 46 -33.98 25.32 -1.31
CA ARG A 46 -33.22 25.52 -2.54
C ARG A 46 -31.75 25.77 -2.20
N ALA A 47 -30.85 25.00 -2.80
CA ALA A 47 -29.43 25.23 -2.66
C ALA A 47 -29.00 26.38 -3.58
N GLU A 48 -28.49 27.45 -2.99
CA GLU A 48 -27.98 28.64 -3.70
C GLU A 48 -26.45 28.75 -3.64
N GLN A 49 -25.83 28.03 -2.71
CA GLN A 49 -24.40 28.05 -2.43
C GLN A 49 -23.78 26.66 -2.54
N ASN A 50 -22.49 26.61 -2.87
CA ASN A 50 -21.76 25.37 -3.06
C ASN A 50 -21.68 24.54 -1.76
N GLU A 51 -21.57 25.18 -0.60
CA GLU A 51 -21.53 24.51 0.70
C GLU A 51 -22.84 23.77 1.00
N MET A 52 -23.98 24.29 0.54
CA MET A 52 -25.28 23.61 0.67
C MET A 52 -25.33 22.36 -0.21
N ILE A 53 -24.76 22.43 -1.41
CA ILE A 53 -24.68 21.31 -2.36
C ILE A 53 -23.77 20.21 -1.80
N GLU A 54 -22.61 20.55 -1.24
CA GLU A 54 -21.70 19.60 -0.61
C GLU A 54 -22.38 18.84 0.54
N ARG A 55 -23.00 19.59 1.47
CA ARG A 55 -23.75 18.99 2.60
C ARG A 55 -24.89 18.11 2.11
N ALA A 56 -25.55 18.50 1.02
CA ALA A 56 -26.61 17.72 0.43
C ALA A 56 -26.10 16.39 -0.16
N PHE A 57 -24.98 16.38 -0.87
CA PHE A 57 -24.45 15.15 -1.46
C PHE A 57 -23.86 14.19 -0.44
N LEU A 58 -23.40 14.64 0.74
CA LEU A 58 -22.72 13.80 1.70
C LEU A 58 -23.52 12.54 2.12
N PRO A 59 -24.81 12.61 2.53
CA PRO A 59 -25.61 11.41 2.79
C PRO A 59 -25.78 10.50 1.57
N CYS A 60 -25.88 11.06 0.37
CA CYS A 60 -25.98 10.29 -0.87
C CYS A 60 -24.67 9.56 -1.19
N LEU A 61 -23.51 10.17 -0.90
CA LEU A 61 -22.20 9.52 -1.02
C LEU A 61 -22.03 8.39 0.01
N HIS A 62 -22.56 8.52 1.22
CA HIS A 62 -22.60 7.42 2.19
C HIS A 62 -23.47 6.25 1.70
N ALA A 63 -24.66 6.54 1.16
CA ALA A 63 -25.53 5.51 0.58
C ALA A 63 -24.87 4.80 -0.61
N LEU A 64 -24.20 5.57 -1.48
CA LEU A 64 -23.39 5.03 -2.57
C LEU A 64 -22.28 4.11 -2.06
N SER A 65 -21.52 4.57 -1.07
CA SER A 65 -20.43 3.79 -0.47
C SER A 65 -20.94 2.47 0.12
N ALA A 66 -22.07 2.50 0.84
CA ALA A 66 -22.70 1.30 1.38
C ALA A 66 -23.16 0.33 0.28
N TRP A 67 -23.72 0.84 -0.82
CA TRP A 67 -24.12 0.02 -1.96
C TRP A 67 -22.91 -0.61 -2.66
N LEU A 68 -21.82 0.14 -2.86
CA LEU A 68 -20.56 -0.37 -3.41
C LEU A 68 -19.94 -1.42 -2.49
N LEU A 69 -19.97 -1.20 -1.17
CA LEU A 69 -19.47 -2.12 -0.15
C LEU A 69 -20.21 -3.47 -0.21
N ALA A 70 -21.54 -3.44 -0.23
CA ALA A 70 -22.39 -4.64 -0.30
C ALA A 70 -22.12 -5.48 -1.56
N ARG A 71 -21.61 -4.86 -2.62
CA ARG A 71 -21.28 -5.49 -3.91
C ARG A 71 -19.80 -5.82 -4.06
N GLN A 72 -18.97 -5.56 -3.05
CA GLN A 72 -17.51 -5.69 -3.14
C GLN A 72 -16.95 -4.96 -4.37
N ALA A 73 -17.44 -3.75 -4.61
CA ALA A 73 -17.11 -2.95 -5.79
C ALA A 73 -16.63 -1.54 -5.40
N GLY A 74 -16.04 -0.85 -6.37
CA GLY A 74 -15.65 0.55 -6.31
C GLY A 74 -16.16 1.29 -7.55
N ALA A 75 -16.39 2.59 -7.43
CA ALA A 75 -16.72 3.42 -8.57
C ALA A 75 -15.45 4.08 -9.14
N MET A 76 -15.32 4.11 -10.46
CA MET A 76 -14.33 4.94 -11.16
C MET A 76 -14.92 6.26 -11.66
N ALA A 77 -16.22 6.27 -11.98
CA ALA A 77 -16.93 7.45 -12.43
C ALA A 77 -18.34 7.48 -11.84
N ILE A 78 -18.70 8.62 -11.24
CA ILE A 78 -20.06 8.92 -10.78
C ILE A 78 -20.56 10.21 -11.43
N GLU A 79 -21.80 10.18 -11.89
CA GLU A 79 -22.49 11.35 -12.41
C GLU A 79 -23.30 11.99 -11.28
N LEU A 80 -23.13 13.30 -11.12
CA LEU A 80 -23.88 14.12 -10.19
C LEU A 80 -24.75 15.09 -10.98
N GLN A 81 -25.98 15.26 -10.53
CA GLN A 81 -26.93 16.17 -11.15
C GLN A 81 -27.54 17.10 -10.10
N LEU A 82 -27.69 18.38 -10.49
CA LEU A 82 -28.44 19.38 -9.74
C LEU A 82 -29.74 19.67 -10.49
N LEU A 83 -30.86 19.43 -9.80
CA LEU A 83 -32.20 19.60 -10.34
C LEU A 83 -32.65 21.05 -10.10
N HIS A 84 -33.06 21.71 -11.18
CA HIS A 84 -33.46 23.12 -11.21
C HIS A 84 -34.93 23.22 -11.64
N ASP A 85 -35.58 24.35 -11.33
CA ASP A 85 -36.91 24.64 -11.87
C ASP A 85 -36.84 24.83 -13.39
N GLY A 86 -37.12 23.75 -14.11
CA GLY A 86 -37.07 23.69 -15.57
C GLY A 86 -35.67 23.36 -16.14
N PRO A 87 -35.61 22.72 -17.31
CA PRO A 87 -34.37 22.33 -17.96
C PRO A 87 -33.52 23.54 -18.42
N PRO A 88 -32.20 23.38 -18.62
CA PRO A 88 -31.43 22.16 -18.37
C PRO A 88 -31.02 22.03 -16.88
N HIS A 89 -30.95 20.78 -16.41
CA HIS A 89 -30.32 20.41 -15.14
C HIS A 89 -28.80 20.48 -15.25
N SER A 90 -28.11 20.91 -14.20
CA SER A 90 -26.65 20.91 -14.21
C SER A 90 -26.13 19.50 -13.96
N ARG A 91 -25.18 19.03 -14.77
CA ARG A 91 -24.61 17.68 -14.67
C ARG A 91 -23.09 17.78 -14.65
N PHE A 92 -22.44 16.98 -13.81
CA PHE A 92 -21.00 16.86 -13.81
C PHE A 92 -20.57 15.46 -13.38
N GLU A 93 -19.51 14.98 -14.01
CA GLU A 93 -18.91 13.67 -13.73
C GLU A 93 -17.73 13.84 -12.76
N LEU A 94 -17.72 13.03 -11.69
CA LEU A 94 -16.56 12.85 -10.84
C LEU A 94 -15.83 11.58 -11.26
N ARG A 95 -14.63 11.72 -11.79
CA ARG A 95 -13.72 10.60 -12.10
C ARG A 95 -12.65 10.45 -11.02
N CYS A 96 -12.44 9.23 -10.58
CA CYS A 96 -11.41 8.86 -9.62
C CYS A 96 -10.19 8.27 -10.35
N ALA A 97 -8.98 8.50 -9.81
CA ALA A 97 -7.75 7.92 -10.37
C ALA A 97 -7.66 6.39 -10.26
N GLY A 98 -8.52 5.79 -9.43
CA GLY A 98 -8.68 4.34 -9.31
C GLY A 98 -10.00 4.01 -8.63
N PRO A 99 -10.46 2.74 -8.70
CA PRO A 99 -11.72 2.31 -8.10
C PRO A 99 -11.74 2.62 -6.61
N THR A 100 -12.78 3.31 -6.16
CA THR A 100 -12.91 3.70 -4.76
C THR A 100 -14.34 3.60 -4.28
N ARG A 101 -14.49 3.40 -2.98
CA ARG A 101 -15.75 3.49 -2.25
C ARG A 101 -15.64 4.41 -1.04
N ASP A 102 -14.52 5.13 -0.91
CA ASP A 102 -14.25 6.03 0.20
C ASP A 102 -14.99 7.36 0.01
N VAL A 103 -15.87 7.67 0.96
CA VAL A 103 -16.66 8.90 1.00
C VAL A 103 -15.75 10.13 1.07
N ARG A 104 -14.63 10.08 1.80
CA ARG A 104 -13.71 11.23 1.93
C ARG A 104 -13.10 11.59 0.57
N ARG A 105 -12.75 10.58 -0.23
CA ARG A 105 -12.21 10.76 -1.57
C ARG A 105 -13.25 11.36 -2.51
N PHE A 106 -14.50 10.87 -2.49
CA PHE A 106 -15.58 11.47 -3.28
C PHE A 106 -15.85 12.92 -2.88
N SER A 107 -15.95 13.20 -1.57
CA SER A 107 -16.20 14.56 -1.07
C SER A 107 -15.08 15.53 -1.48
N ARG A 108 -13.81 15.12 -1.43
CA ARG A 108 -12.68 15.95 -1.87
C ARG A 108 -12.79 16.33 -3.35
N ILE A 109 -13.06 15.35 -4.22
CA ILE A 109 -13.21 15.58 -5.67
C ILE A 109 -14.43 16.46 -5.95
N LEU A 110 -15.53 16.25 -5.22
CA LEU A 110 -16.73 17.09 -5.29
C LEU A 110 -16.41 18.54 -4.95
N SER A 111 -15.73 18.79 -3.83
CA SER A 111 -15.35 20.15 -3.42
C SER A 111 -14.46 20.84 -4.45
N GLU A 112 -13.45 20.14 -4.98
CA GLU A 112 -12.59 20.67 -6.04
C GLU A 112 -13.38 21.06 -7.30
N ARG A 113 -14.40 20.28 -7.66
CA ARG A 113 -15.29 20.58 -8.79
C ARG A 113 -16.21 21.75 -8.50
N LEU A 114 -16.78 21.82 -7.31
CA LEU A 114 -17.70 22.89 -6.93
C LEU A 114 -17.00 24.24 -6.82
N ILE A 115 -15.74 24.31 -6.37
CA ILE A 115 -14.95 25.55 -6.36
C ILE A 115 -14.90 26.22 -7.75
N ARG A 116 -14.85 25.42 -8.82
CA ARG A 116 -14.79 25.92 -10.20
C ARG A 116 -16.16 26.06 -10.85
N PHE A 117 -17.20 25.52 -10.23
CA PHE A 117 -18.55 25.51 -10.75
C PHE A 117 -19.32 26.73 -10.27
N ARG A 118 -19.89 27.49 -11.21
CA ARG A 118 -20.84 28.55 -10.91
C ARG A 118 -22.25 27.99 -11.06
N LEU A 119 -22.98 27.97 -9.96
CA LEU A 119 -24.37 27.53 -9.94
C LEU A 119 -25.22 28.47 -10.80
N PRO A 120 -25.83 28.00 -11.90
CA PRO A 120 -26.59 28.87 -12.80
C PRO A 120 -27.92 29.30 -12.19
N ARG A 121 -28.56 28.41 -11.42
CA ARG A 121 -29.86 28.60 -10.78
C ARG A 121 -29.93 27.80 -9.48
N PRO A 122 -30.75 28.20 -8.51
CA PRO A 122 -30.95 27.42 -7.30
C PRO A 122 -31.42 26.00 -7.62
N ALA A 123 -30.89 25.01 -6.91
CA ALA A 123 -31.27 23.62 -7.08
C ALA A 123 -32.32 23.20 -6.03
N TYR A 124 -33.43 22.56 -6.42
CA TYR A 124 -34.31 21.90 -5.42
C TYR A 124 -33.91 20.49 -5.10
N GLY A 125 -33.14 19.85 -5.96
CA GLY A 125 -32.86 18.43 -5.82
C GLY A 125 -31.48 18.08 -6.30
N ILE A 126 -31.03 16.91 -5.88
CA ILE A 126 -29.76 16.32 -6.30
C ILE A 126 -29.99 14.88 -6.73
N ALA A 127 -29.20 14.42 -7.68
CA ALA A 127 -29.15 13.01 -8.03
C ALA A 127 -27.72 12.51 -8.18
N ILE A 128 -27.48 11.27 -7.78
CA ILE A 128 -26.24 10.52 -8.00
C ILE A 128 -26.56 9.29 -8.84
N THR A 129 -25.79 9.08 -9.90
CA THR A 129 -25.79 7.85 -10.69
C THR A 129 -24.37 7.32 -10.79
N VAL A 130 -24.20 6.00 -10.69
CA VAL A 130 -22.89 5.37 -10.92
C VAL A 130 -22.78 4.90 -12.37
N ASN A 131 -21.74 5.36 -13.06
CA ASN A 131 -21.54 5.07 -14.48
C ASN A 131 -20.60 3.86 -14.66
N GLU A 132 -19.52 3.82 -13.89
CA GLU A 132 -18.47 2.80 -14.00
C GLU A 132 -18.25 2.14 -12.63
N VAL A 133 -18.75 0.91 -12.49
CA VAL A 133 -18.55 0.04 -11.32
C VAL A 133 -17.51 -1.01 -11.67
N ILE A 134 -16.49 -1.13 -10.82
CA ILE A 134 -15.41 -2.12 -10.97
C ILE A 134 -15.34 -2.96 -9.71
N ASP A 135 -15.09 -4.26 -9.87
CA ASP A 135 -14.83 -5.14 -8.74
C ASP A 135 -13.67 -4.60 -7.90
N LEU A 136 -13.97 -4.36 -6.63
CA LEU A 136 -13.03 -3.89 -5.62
C LEU A 136 -13.23 -4.79 -4.41
N PRO A 137 -12.67 -6.01 -4.45
CA PRO A 137 -12.80 -6.95 -3.37
C PRO A 137 -12.37 -6.27 -2.07
N HIS A 138 -13.04 -6.64 -0.98
CA HIS A 138 -12.58 -6.23 0.34
C HIS A 138 -11.13 -6.67 0.49
N GLN A 139 -10.23 -5.70 0.58
CA GLN A 139 -8.91 -5.96 1.15
C GLN A 139 -9.20 -6.22 2.61
N THR A 140 -9.18 -7.50 2.99
CA THR A 140 -9.27 -7.91 4.39
C THR A 140 -8.20 -7.12 5.11
N GLU A 141 -8.61 -6.24 6.03
CA GLU A 141 -7.65 -5.75 7.00
C GLU A 141 -7.06 -7.00 7.63
N ASP A 142 -5.73 -7.19 7.48
CA ASP A 142 -5.03 -8.16 8.30
C ASP A 142 -5.56 -7.99 9.73
N PHE A 143 -5.86 -9.09 10.41
CA PHE A 143 -6.53 -9.09 11.73
C PHE A 143 -5.79 -8.25 12.80
N LEU A 144 -4.59 -7.74 12.46
CA LEU A 144 -3.73 -6.85 13.23
C LEU A 144 -3.78 -5.36 12.77
N GLY A 145 -4.73 -4.99 11.91
CA GLY A 145 -5.27 -3.64 11.70
C GLY A 145 -4.39 -2.59 11.00
N ASN A 146 -3.15 -2.88 10.59
CA ASN A 146 -2.20 -1.79 10.27
C ASN A 146 -1.44 -1.89 8.94
N GLY A 147 -1.65 -2.93 8.13
CA GLY A 147 -0.82 -3.17 6.93
C GLY A 147 -1.17 -2.29 5.72
N HIS A 148 -2.45 -2.22 5.36
CA HIS A 148 -2.86 -1.77 4.02
C HIS A 148 -2.96 -0.24 3.87
N GLU A 149 -3.46 0.49 4.87
CA GLU A 149 -3.46 1.97 4.83
C GLU A 149 -2.03 2.53 4.84
N SER A 150 -1.11 1.90 5.59
CA SER A 150 0.30 2.27 5.64
C SER A 150 0.99 2.03 4.29
N GLU A 151 0.71 0.89 3.64
CA GLU A 151 1.21 0.62 2.29
C GLU A 151 0.75 1.71 1.33
N GLN A 152 -0.53 2.03 1.25
CA GLN A 152 -1.04 3.02 0.30
C GLN A 152 -0.51 4.44 0.57
N ALA A 153 -0.40 4.84 1.84
CA ALA A 153 0.22 6.11 2.23
C ALA A 153 1.72 6.17 1.89
N MET A 154 2.45 5.05 2.00
CA MET A 154 3.84 4.94 1.60
C MET A 154 4.00 5.12 0.08
N HIS A 155 3.09 4.54 -0.72
CA HIS A 155 3.10 4.75 -2.17
C HIS A 155 2.90 6.23 -2.53
N GLU A 156 1.88 6.88 -1.95
CA GLU A 156 1.64 8.31 -2.19
C GLU A 156 2.80 9.19 -1.72
N LEU A 157 3.53 8.79 -0.69
CA LEU A 157 4.73 9.48 -0.24
C LEU A 157 5.87 9.33 -1.26
N VAL A 158 6.12 8.13 -1.75
CA VAL A 158 7.18 7.84 -2.72
C VAL A 158 6.92 8.58 -4.02
N GLU A 159 5.70 8.54 -4.54
CA GLU A 159 5.31 9.28 -5.75
C GLU A 159 5.58 10.78 -5.58
N ARG A 160 5.21 11.36 -4.43
CA ARG A 160 5.48 12.78 -4.14
C ARG A 160 6.97 13.08 -4.03
N LEU A 161 7.77 12.19 -3.45
CA LEU A 161 9.22 12.37 -3.35
C LEU A 161 9.88 12.28 -4.73
N GLN A 162 9.47 11.34 -5.56
CA GLN A 162 9.97 11.18 -6.93
C GLN A 162 9.60 12.37 -7.81
N ALA A 163 8.37 12.88 -7.71
CA ALA A 163 7.93 14.06 -8.44
C ALA A 163 8.74 15.32 -8.09
N ARG A 164 9.27 15.41 -6.85
CA ARG A 164 10.04 16.57 -6.38
C ARG A 164 11.55 16.44 -6.54
N LEU A 165 12.09 15.25 -6.32
CA LEU A 165 13.54 14.99 -6.28
C LEU A 165 14.06 14.31 -7.54
N GLY A 166 13.17 13.82 -8.41
CA GLY A 166 13.50 12.96 -9.55
C GLY A 166 13.47 11.48 -9.16
N THR A 167 13.12 10.63 -10.12
CA THR A 167 13.01 9.17 -9.95
C THR A 167 14.31 8.55 -9.43
N ASP A 168 15.45 9.00 -9.95
CA ASP A 168 16.78 8.42 -9.65
C ASP A 168 17.32 8.82 -8.28
N ARG A 169 16.63 9.72 -7.56
CA ARG A 169 17.04 10.21 -6.24
C ARG A 169 16.30 9.55 -5.10
N VAL A 170 15.29 8.73 -5.39
CA VAL A 170 14.53 7.98 -4.38
C VAL A 170 14.93 6.51 -4.48
N CYS A 171 15.77 6.07 -3.55
CA CYS A 171 16.32 4.72 -3.52
C CYS A 171 15.78 3.93 -2.32
N ARG A 172 15.68 2.62 -2.49
CA ARG A 172 15.39 1.64 -1.46
C ARG A 172 16.65 0.85 -1.13
N LEU A 173 16.85 0.55 0.16
CA LEU A 173 17.86 -0.39 0.62
C LEU A 173 17.40 -1.82 0.33
N SER A 174 18.28 -2.59 -0.30
CA SER A 174 18.08 -4.02 -0.54
C SER A 174 19.29 -4.81 -0.05
N ILE A 175 19.02 -6.03 0.41
CA ILE A 175 20.04 -6.99 0.83
C ILE A 175 20.09 -8.06 -0.26
N GLU A 176 21.28 -8.27 -0.82
CA GLU A 176 21.53 -9.32 -1.81
C GLU A 176 22.28 -10.49 -1.17
N ASP A 177 22.18 -11.67 -1.77
CA ASP A 177 22.85 -12.89 -1.30
C ASP A 177 24.32 -12.88 -1.72
N GLU A 178 25.06 -11.92 -1.17
CA GLU A 178 26.47 -11.65 -1.44
C GLU A 178 27.26 -11.80 -0.13
N HIS A 179 28.42 -12.45 -0.21
CA HIS A 179 29.23 -12.77 0.96
C HIS A 179 30.23 -11.65 1.28
N ARG A 180 30.58 -10.82 0.30
CA ARG A 180 31.46 -9.66 0.49
C ARG A 180 30.73 -8.54 1.24
N PRO A 181 31.23 -8.10 2.41
CA PRO A 181 30.57 -7.11 3.26
C PRO A 181 30.22 -5.81 2.52
N GLU A 182 31.11 -5.34 1.66
CA GLU A 182 30.95 -4.14 0.83
C GLU A 182 29.86 -4.24 -0.26
N LYS A 183 29.38 -5.44 -0.59
CA LYS A 183 28.37 -5.67 -1.63
C LYS A 183 27.09 -6.34 -1.11
N VAL A 184 26.93 -6.47 0.21
CA VAL A 184 25.70 -7.06 0.79
C VAL A 184 24.50 -6.12 0.61
N VAL A 185 24.74 -4.80 0.70
CA VAL A 185 23.69 -3.78 0.72
C VAL A 185 23.77 -2.94 -0.55
N HIS A 186 22.66 -2.89 -1.29
CA HIS A 186 22.53 -2.09 -2.51
C HIS A 186 21.43 -1.04 -2.38
N TYR A 187 21.69 0.14 -2.96
CA TYR A 187 20.72 1.21 -3.15
C TYR A 187 20.09 1.03 -4.52
N ASN A 188 18.87 0.51 -4.55
CA ASN A 188 18.14 0.31 -5.79
C ASN A 188 17.14 1.45 -5.98
N VAL A 189 17.07 2.03 -7.18
CA VAL A 189 16.07 3.05 -7.50
C VAL A 189 14.68 2.46 -7.30
N MET A 190 13.82 3.22 -6.65
CA MET A 190 12.46 2.77 -6.37
C MET A 190 11.61 2.89 -7.64
N GLU A 191 11.16 1.79 -8.22
CA GLU A 191 10.28 1.86 -9.40
C GLU A 191 8.81 2.15 -9.01
N PRO A 192 8.09 2.98 -9.79
CA PRO A 192 6.75 3.48 -9.42
C PRO A 192 5.63 2.44 -9.52
N THR A 193 5.88 1.22 -9.99
CA THR A 193 4.81 0.23 -10.21
C THR A 193 5.26 -1.18 -9.81
N SER A 194 5.16 -1.54 -8.54
CA SER A 194 5.11 -2.95 -8.10
C SER A 194 4.76 -3.05 -6.61
N ALA A 195 3.47 -3.05 -6.28
CA ALA A 195 2.97 -3.47 -4.96
C ALA A 195 3.42 -4.92 -4.60
N SER A 196 3.86 -5.69 -5.58
CA SER A 196 4.46 -7.02 -5.41
C SER A 196 5.90 -7.01 -4.85
N SER A 197 6.69 -5.96 -5.11
CA SER A 197 8.13 -5.94 -4.74
C SER A 197 8.40 -5.39 -3.35
N LEU A 198 7.43 -4.70 -2.73
CA LEU A 198 7.50 -4.31 -1.32
C LEU A 198 7.42 -5.53 -0.39
N ARG A 199 6.65 -6.56 -0.78
CA ARG A 199 6.49 -7.83 -0.04
C ARG A 199 7.62 -8.85 -0.27
N ARG A 200 8.48 -8.66 -1.27
CA ARG A 200 9.65 -9.53 -1.49
C ARG A 200 10.85 -9.21 -0.61
N THR A 201 10.75 -8.25 0.29
CA THR A 201 11.44 -8.36 1.58
C THR A 201 10.50 -9.13 2.51
N ALA A 202 10.18 -10.38 2.15
CA ALA A 202 9.82 -11.34 3.17
C ALA A 202 11.03 -11.34 4.07
N ALA A 203 10.91 -10.70 5.23
CA ALA A 203 11.87 -10.81 6.29
C ALA A 203 12.15 -12.31 6.39
N ARG A 204 13.37 -12.73 5.99
CA ARG A 204 13.85 -14.04 6.41
C ARG A 204 13.55 -14.05 7.90
N PRO A 205 12.77 -15.02 8.40
CA PRO A 205 12.47 -15.05 9.82
C PRO A 205 13.81 -14.92 10.54
N LEU A 206 13.88 -14.01 11.53
CA LEU A 206 15.01 -13.85 12.45
C LEU A 206 15.13 -15.11 13.34
N HIS A 207 15.07 -16.29 12.74
CA HIS A 207 15.52 -17.52 13.34
C HIS A 207 17.04 -17.50 13.18
N ASP A 208 17.74 -17.50 14.32
CA ASP A 208 19.20 -17.37 14.47
C ASP A 208 19.82 -15.96 14.45
N ILE A 209 19.34 -15.06 15.32
CA ILE A 209 20.14 -13.91 15.77
C ILE A 209 21.45 -14.39 16.45
N GLY A 210 21.47 -15.60 17.02
CA GLY A 210 22.62 -16.18 17.71
C GLY A 210 23.72 -16.76 16.81
N GLN A 211 23.46 -17.01 15.52
CA GLN A 211 24.45 -17.58 14.58
C GLN A 211 24.87 -16.59 13.50
N MET A 212 24.36 -15.36 13.53
CA MET A 212 24.75 -14.35 12.56
C MET A 212 26.17 -13.87 12.89
N PRO A 213 27.12 -13.89 11.94
CA PRO A 213 28.48 -13.41 12.19
C PRO A 213 28.43 -11.96 12.68
N HIS A 214 29.14 -11.68 13.77
CA HIS A 214 29.21 -10.34 14.35
C HIS A 214 29.95 -9.40 13.39
N ARG A 215 29.20 -8.70 12.55
CA ARG A 215 29.71 -7.72 11.58
C ARG A 215 29.33 -6.30 12.02
N PRO A 216 30.23 -5.31 11.85
CA PRO A 216 29.95 -3.94 12.23
C PRO A 216 28.90 -3.30 11.31
N ALA A 217 28.11 -2.36 11.85
CA ALA A 217 27.19 -1.56 11.05
C ALA A 217 27.92 -0.51 10.19
N TRP A 218 29.14 -0.12 10.58
CA TRP A 218 29.94 0.87 9.88
C TRP A 218 31.16 0.23 9.23
N LEU A 219 31.21 0.30 7.90
CA LEU A 219 32.37 -0.10 7.09
C LEU A 219 33.07 1.12 6.50
N LEU A 220 34.39 1.07 6.45
CA LEU A 220 35.22 1.99 5.70
C LEU A 220 35.08 1.69 4.20
N ARG A 221 34.85 2.73 3.39
CA ARG A 221 34.78 2.59 1.92
C ARG A 221 36.05 1.98 1.32
N GLN A 222 37.19 2.26 1.94
CA GLN A 222 38.48 1.68 1.60
C GLN A 222 39.12 1.17 2.89
N PRO A 223 39.52 -0.12 2.97
CA PRO A 223 40.21 -0.64 4.13
C PRO A 223 41.51 0.12 4.40
N LEU A 224 41.75 0.47 5.67
CA LEU A 224 42.94 1.22 6.08
C LEU A 224 44.06 0.23 6.45
N PRO A 225 45.26 0.28 5.83
CA PRO A 225 46.37 -0.59 6.20
C PRO A 225 46.82 -0.34 7.65
N LEU A 226 47.09 -1.40 8.38
CA LEU A 226 47.56 -1.36 9.76
C LEU A 226 49.04 -1.70 9.85
N ALA A 227 49.79 -0.87 10.57
CA ALA A 227 51.19 -1.16 10.88
C ALA A 227 51.29 -2.25 11.94
N MET A 228 52.41 -2.99 11.91
CA MET A 228 52.73 -3.97 12.95
C MET A 228 53.59 -3.33 14.03
N GLN A 229 53.13 -3.36 15.28
CA GLN A 229 53.88 -2.95 16.47
C GLN A 229 53.95 -4.14 17.42
N GLN A 230 55.16 -4.52 17.84
CA GLN A 230 55.37 -5.65 18.76
C GLN A 230 54.68 -6.95 18.27
N HIS A 231 54.75 -7.23 16.96
CA HIS A 231 54.11 -8.38 16.32
C HIS A 231 52.57 -8.39 16.39
N ARG A 232 51.94 -7.24 16.63
CA ARG A 232 50.48 -7.08 16.62
C ARG A 232 50.06 -5.94 15.67
N PRO A 233 48.92 -6.05 14.98
CA PRO A 233 48.39 -4.93 14.22
C PRO A 233 48.08 -3.77 15.17
N ALA A 234 48.36 -2.54 14.74
CA ALA A 234 48.23 -1.35 15.57
C ALA A 234 47.34 -0.30 14.92
N TYR A 235 46.40 0.22 15.71
CA TYR A 235 45.55 1.37 15.38
C TYR A 235 45.39 2.21 16.65
N HIS A 236 46.07 3.37 16.69
CA HIS A 236 46.27 4.15 17.92
C HIS A 236 46.87 3.34 19.09
N GLY A 237 47.74 2.38 18.75
CA GLY A 237 48.40 1.44 19.67
C GLY A 237 48.11 -0.03 19.32
N PRO A 238 48.78 -0.99 19.97
CA PRO A 238 48.68 -2.41 19.63
C PRO A 238 47.28 -2.97 19.94
N LEU A 239 46.70 -3.66 18.97
CA LEU A 239 45.36 -4.23 19.07
C LEU A 239 45.40 -5.60 19.76
N GLN A 240 44.34 -5.90 20.52
CA GLN A 240 44.09 -7.22 21.09
C GLN A 240 43.03 -7.94 20.25
N LEU A 241 43.38 -9.07 19.63
CA LEU A 241 42.40 -9.90 18.94
C LEU A 241 41.47 -10.57 19.96
N LEU A 242 40.16 -10.47 19.75
CA LEU A 242 39.13 -11.02 20.62
C LEU A 242 38.44 -12.24 20.00
N CYS A 243 38.14 -12.19 18.70
CA CYS A 243 37.40 -13.23 17.99
C CYS A 243 37.86 -13.34 16.53
N GLY A 244 37.70 -14.52 15.93
CA GLY A 244 38.06 -14.84 14.56
C GLY A 244 38.98 -16.06 14.43
N PRO A 245 39.33 -16.48 13.21
CA PRO A 245 38.99 -15.82 11.95
C PRO A 245 37.59 -16.18 11.41
N GLU A 246 36.85 -15.17 10.94
CA GLU A 246 35.80 -15.37 9.93
C GLU A 246 36.46 -15.30 8.55
N ARG A 247 36.49 -16.42 7.83
CA ARG A 247 37.08 -16.47 6.48
C ARG A 247 36.03 -16.11 5.43
N ILE A 248 36.32 -15.08 4.64
CA ILE A 248 35.51 -14.68 3.49
C ILE A 248 36.33 -14.97 2.22
N GLU A 249 35.82 -15.91 1.43
CA GLU A 249 36.32 -16.29 0.11
C GLU A 249 35.21 -16.10 -0.90
N ALA A 250 35.29 -15.04 -1.72
CA ALA A 250 34.21 -14.62 -2.60
C ALA A 250 34.72 -13.94 -3.87
N GLY A 251 33.86 -13.83 -4.89
CA GLY A 251 34.18 -13.16 -6.15
C GLY A 251 35.07 -13.97 -7.11
N TRP A 252 35.31 -15.25 -6.81
CA TRP A 252 36.05 -16.18 -7.70
C TRP A 252 35.30 -16.49 -9.01
N TRP A 253 34.00 -16.19 -9.08
CA TRP A 253 33.15 -16.34 -10.26
C TRP A 253 33.11 -15.09 -11.15
N GLU A 254 33.72 -13.98 -10.75
CA GLU A 254 33.78 -12.76 -11.57
C GLU A 254 34.98 -12.79 -12.51
N GLU A 255 34.83 -12.28 -13.73
CA GLU A 255 35.88 -12.28 -14.76
C GLU A 255 37.09 -11.40 -14.41
N ALA A 256 36.90 -10.40 -13.52
CA ALA A 256 37.94 -9.49 -13.09
C ALA A 256 38.76 -10.10 -11.93
N PRO A 257 40.10 -10.30 -12.08
CA PRO A 257 40.94 -10.85 -11.01
C PRO A 257 40.92 -10.02 -9.71
N SER A 258 40.67 -8.71 -9.83
CA SER A 258 40.53 -7.79 -8.68
C SER A 258 39.29 -8.03 -7.83
N SER A 259 38.33 -8.83 -8.31
CA SER A 259 37.09 -9.14 -7.60
C SER A 259 37.22 -10.30 -6.63
N ILE A 260 38.29 -11.09 -6.74
CA ILE A 260 38.56 -12.24 -5.87
C ILE A 260 39.02 -11.70 -4.51
N VAL A 261 38.26 -12.04 -3.48
CA VAL A 261 38.53 -11.64 -2.10
C VAL A 261 38.77 -12.89 -1.27
N GLN A 262 39.95 -12.99 -0.66
CA GLN A 262 40.28 -13.97 0.37
C GLN A 262 40.78 -13.21 1.60
N ARG A 263 39.96 -13.15 2.65
CA ARG A 263 40.25 -12.35 3.86
C ARG A 263 39.86 -13.11 5.11
N ASP A 264 40.77 -13.13 6.08
CA ASP A 264 40.50 -13.61 7.44
C ASP A 264 40.13 -12.41 8.31
N TYR A 265 38.86 -12.27 8.68
CA TYR A 265 38.36 -11.19 9.54
C TYR A 265 38.43 -11.55 11.03
N PHE A 266 38.76 -10.54 11.83
CA PHE A 266 38.89 -10.62 13.28
C PHE A 266 38.21 -9.43 13.94
N ILE A 267 37.66 -9.64 15.12
CA ILE A 267 37.25 -8.57 16.03
C ILE A 267 38.44 -8.26 16.93
N ALA A 268 38.86 -7.01 16.95
CA ALA A 268 39.98 -6.54 17.74
C ALA A 268 39.58 -5.40 18.66
N ARG A 269 40.22 -5.32 19.83
CA ARG A 269 40.04 -4.25 20.80
C ARG A 269 41.23 -3.30 20.72
N SER A 270 40.94 -2.01 20.59
CA SER A 270 41.97 -0.97 20.70
C SER A 270 42.30 -0.65 22.17
N PRO A 271 43.44 0.00 22.45
CA PRO A 271 43.76 0.49 23.79
C PRO A 271 42.72 1.46 24.35
N GLN A 272 41.98 2.14 23.46
CA GLN A 272 40.89 3.07 23.79
C GLN A 272 39.54 2.35 24.02
N GLN A 273 39.54 1.03 24.10
CA GLN A 273 38.37 0.18 24.32
C GLN A 273 37.36 0.08 23.16
N SER A 274 37.64 0.72 22.02
CA SER A 274 36.82 0.57 20.81
C SER A 274 37.00 -0.82 20.18
N LEU A 275 35.90 -1.38 19.69
CA LEU A 275 35.86 -2.63 18.95
C LEU A 275 35.99 -2.35 17.45
N LEU A 276 37.00 -2.98 16.84
CA LEU A 276 37.41 -2.82 15.46
C LEU A 276 37.21 -4.12 14.70
N TRP A 277 36.82 -4.01 13.45
CA TRP A 277 36.77 -5.13 12.52
C TRP A 277 37.94 -5.03 11.56
N ILE A 278 38.89 -5.95 11.72
CA ILE A 278 40.13 -5.97 10.95
C ILE A 278 40.24 -7.26 10.16
N PHE A 279 40.99 -7.27 9.07
CA PHE A 279 41.27 -8.51 8.35
C PHE A 279 42.73 -8.66 7.99
N ARG A 280 43.09 -9.91 7.70
CA ARG A 280 44.40 -10.30 7.19
C ARG A 280 44.26 -10.90 5.79
N THR A 281 45.14 -10.48 4.87
CA THR A 281 45.23 -11.05 3.51
C THR A 281 46.10 -12.32 3.51
N PRO A 282 46.13 -13.11 2.41
CA PRO A 282 47.05 -14.24 2.26
C PRO A 282 48.53 -13.82 2.30
N ALA A 283 48.84 -12.58 1.94
CA ALA A 283 50.17 -11.98 2.05
C ALA A 283 50.55 -11.57 3.49
N HIS A 284 49.68 -11.84 4.47
CA HIS A 284 49.82 -11.48 5.89
C HIS A 284 49.76 -9.97 6.20
N ASP A 285 49.24 -9.16 5.28
CA ASP A 285 48.99 -7.74 5.52
C ASP A 285 47.69 -7.55 6.32
N TRP A 286 47.70 -6.57 7.23
CA TRP A 286 46.55 -6.24 8.09
C TRP A 286 45.86 -4.96 7.66
N TYR A 287 44.53 -4.97 7.71
CA TYR A 287 43.70 -3.82 7.38
C TYR A 287 42.56 -3.64 8.37
N LEU A 288 42.21 -2.41 8.67
CA LEU A 288 40.98 -2.02 9.36
C LEU A 288 39.87 -1.82 8.33
N HIS A 289 38.70 -2.44 8.57
CA HIS A 289 37.57 -2.38 7.66
C HIS A 289 36.31 -1.79 8.30
N GLY A 290 36.13 -1.85 9.62
CA GLY A 290 34.93 -1.30 10.25
C GLY A 290 35.01 -1.10 11.76
N PHE A 291 33.96 -0.48 12.31
CA PHE A 291 33.82 -0.12 13.72
C PHE A 291 32.48 -0.60 14.28
N PHE A 292 32.48 -1.16 15.50
CA PHE A 292 31.28 -1.67 16.16
C PHE A 292 30.54 -0.64 17.04
N SER A 293 30.93 0.65 16.97
CA SER A 293 30.63 1.75 17.93
C SER A 293 31.43 1.73 19.22
#